data_AF-A0A0F9CEY2-F1
#
_entry.id   AF-A0A0F9CEY2-F1
#
_cell.length_a   1.000
_cell.length_b   1.000
_cell.length_c   1.000
_cell.angle_alpha   90.00
_cell.angle_beta   90.00
_cell.angle_gamma   90.00
#
_symmetry.space_group_name_H-M   'P 1'
#
loop_
_entity.id
_entity.type
_entity.pdbx_description
1 polymer ?
#
loop_
_entity_poly.entity_id
_entity_poly.type
_entity_poly.pdbx_seq_one_letter_code
_entity_poly.pdbx_strand_id
1 'polypeptide(L)'
;MTRTRHDFRGGYATELAPEQMDANMVLLGRNYHYKGALKKRPGWTNLSTHATSNKTSRGHERVFINGAWTTITAFDISGSVKFWRGDTGAYTEITDEDSAAFTWTTGTNVEMVAFGDKVLCVNGTDKPVVIYYDSAFIVKDLEQYDVRTRGNDEWYAGQWDDSETPEFVDDTTDAQSTTENDFAIATATNNDGFYVAGVAPFTKVTLKGATDLGATIVATYEYYAGNGTWTAVTLVTTPDWIAAEADRTIEFNIPLDSAGALAWKKWGDVDP
;
A
#
# COMPACT_ATOMS: atom_id res chain seq x y z
N MET A 1 -31.90 -28.06 18.65
CA MET A 1 -31.41 -27.27 19.81
C MET A 1 -30.82 -25.97 19.31
N THR A 2 -31.54 -24.86 19.47
CA THR A 2 -31.09 -23.54 19.03
C THR A 2 -30.20 -22.96 20.13
N ARG A 3 -28.88 -22.93 19.91
CA ARG A 3 -27.95 -22.32 20.88
C ARG A 3 -28.07 -20.80 20.78
N THR A 4 -28.64 -20.19 21.82
CA THR A 4 -28.68 -18.74 22.01
C THR A 4 -27.24 -18.22 22.10
N ARG A 5 -26.86 -17.28 21.23
CA ARG A 5 -25.54 -16.62 21.30
C ARG A 5 -25.70 -15.39 22.19
N HIS A 6 -24.84 -15.26 23.20
CA HIS A 6 -24.77 -14.07 24.04
C HIS A 6 -23.89 -13.02 23.33
N ASP A 7 -24.48 -11.86 23.00
CA ASP A 7 -23.76 -10.71 22.41
C ASP A 7 -23.02 -9.99 23.52
N PHE A 8 -21.69 -10.12 23.55
CA PHE A 8 -20.84 -9.35 24.45
C PHE A 8 -20.45 -8.05 23.76
N ARG A 9 -21.02 -6.94 24.24
CA ARG A 9 -20.55 -5.59 23.91
C ARG A 9 -19.80 -5.08 25.14
N GLY A 10 -18.49 -5.35 25.16
CA GLY A 10 -17.61 -5.04 26.28
C GLY A 10 -17.28 -6.27 27.11
N GLY A 11 -16.00 -6.53 27.31
CA GLY A 11 -15.52 -7.61 28.18
C GLY A 11 -14.00 -7.74 28.10
N TYR A 12 -13.33 -7.30 29.16
CA TYR A 12 -12.06 -7.86 29.62
C TYR A 12 -12.39 -8.91 30.70
N ALA A 13 -11.65 -10.01 30.79
CA ALA A 13 -11.90 -11.04 31.79
C ALA A 13 -11.45 -10.56 33.18
N THR A 14 -12.41 -10.28 34.07
CA THR A 14 -12.20 -10.15 35.52
C THR A 14 -13.16 -11.12 36.22
N GLU A 15 -12.86 -11.51 37.47
CA GLU A 15 -13.76 -12.35 38.27
C GLU A 15 -14.99 -11.59 38.82
N LEU A 16 -15.19 -10.33 38.42
CA LEU A 16 -16.30 -9.50 38.89
C LEU A 16 -17.57 -9.76 38.08
N ALA A 17 -18.72 -9.83 38.77
CA ALA A 17 -20.02 -9.95 38.12
C ALA A 17 -20.37 -8.64 37.37
N PRO A 18 -21.13 -8.71 36.25
CA PRO A 18 -21.42 -7.54 35.40
C PRO A 18 -22.06 -6.35 36.13
N GLU A 19 -22.80 -6.60 37.21
CA GLU A 19 -23.49 -5.60 38.02
C GLU A 19 -22.54 -4.80 38.94
N GLN A 20 -21.29 -5.25 39.07
CA GLN A 20 -20.27 -4.70 39.96
C GLN A 20 -19.15 -3.95 39.20
N MET A 21 -19.26 -3.82 37.88
CA MET A 21 -18.29 -3.11 37.04
C MET A 21 -18.62 -1.62 36.97
N ASP A 22 -17.63 -0.75 37.20
CA ASP A 22 -17.79 0.69 37.00
C ASP A 22 -17.99 1.03 35.51
N ALA A 23 -18.77 2.08 35.22
CA ALA A 23 -19.22 2.45 33.87
C ALA A 23 -18.08 2.68 32.84
N ASN A 24 -16.86 2.93 33.30
CA ASN A 24 -15.66 3.18 32.52
C ASN A 24 -14.80 1.91 32.27
N MET A 25 -15.11 0.76 32.86
CA MET A 25 -14.38 -0.50 32.66
C MET A 25 -14.83 -1.32 31.43
N VAL A 26 -15.88 -0.89 30.73
CA VAL A 26 -16.55 -1.67 29.65
C VAL A 26 -15.93 -1.43 28.25
N LEU A 27 -14.91 -0.57 28.12
CA LEU A 27 -14.60 0.12 26.86
C LEU A 27 -13.48 -0.43 25.95
N LEU A 28 -13.06 -1.71 26.05
CA LEU A 28 -11.91 -2.18 25.23
C LEU A 28 -12.13 -3.44 24.36
N GLY A 29 -13.30 -4.07 24.41
CA GLY A 29 -13.63 -5.18 23.52
C GLY A 29 -14.38 -4.74 22.26
N ARG A 30 -13.74 -4.03 21.32
CA ARG A 30 -14.39 -3.65 20.05
C ARG A 30 -14.26 -4.77 19.03
N ASN A 31 -15.37 -5.18 18.42
CA ASN A 31 -15.40 -6.10 17.27
C ASN A 31 -14.95 -7.55 17.54
N TYR A 32 -15.23 -8.09 18.72
CA TYR A 32 -14.98 -9.51 19.07
C TYR A 32 -16.28 -10.22 19.46
N HIS A 33 -16.37 -11.53 19.24
CA HIS A 33 -17.43 -12.38 19.78
C HIS A 33 -16.82 -13.64 20.41
N TYR A 34 -17.49 -14.21 21.41
CA TYR A 34 -17.04 -15.41 22.08
C TYR A 34 -17.68 -16.67 21.47
N LYS A 35 -16.85 -17.60 20.98
CA LYS A 35 -17.26 -18.92 20.47
C LYS A 35 -16.22 -19.98 20.83
N GLY A 36 -16.10 -20.30 22.12
CA GLY A 36 -15.08 -21.21 22.67
C GLY A 36 -13.68 -20.58 22.80
N ALA A 37 -13.46 -19.42 22.18
CA ALA A 37 -12.35 -18.50 22.39
C ALA A 37 -12.83 -17.09 21.98
N LEU A 38 -12.13 -16.04 22.39
CA LEU A 38 -12.36 -14.69 21.88
C LEU A 38 -11.93 -14.65 20.41
N LYS A 39 -12.86 -14.34 19.50
CA LYS A 39 -12.58 -14.25 18.06
C LYS A 39 -12.96 -12.87 17.53
N LYS A 40 -12.08 -12.26 16.74
CA LYS A 40 -12.41 -11.04 15.98
C LYS A 40 -13.61 -11.35 15.08
N ARG A 41 -14.62 -10.49 15.09
CA ARG A 41 -15.84 -10.67 14.28
C ARG A 41 -15.43 -10.52 12.80
N PRO A 42 -15.61 -11.55 11.95
CA PRO A 42 -15.72 -11.27 10.51
C PRO A 42 -16.95 -10.38 10.33
N GLY A 43 -16.85 -9.33 9.50
CA GLY A 43 -17.85 -8.26 9.36
C GLY A 43 -19.28 -8.75 9.53
N TRP A 44 -19.91 -8.43 10.66
CA TRP A 44 -21.27 -8.89 10.96
C TRP A 44 -22.26 -7.96 10.26
N THR A 45 -22.97 -8.50 9.27
CA THR A 45 -23.99 -7.83 8.43
C THR A 45 -25.27 -7.41 9.17
N ASN A 46 -25.44 -7.77 10.44
CA ASN A 46 -26.73 -7.62 11.14
C ASN A 46 -26.86 -6.33 11.98
N LEU A 47 -25.86 -5.46 12.00
CA LEU A 47 -25.97 -4.14 12.63
C LEU A 47 -26.41 -3.03 11.68
N SER A 48 -26.57 -3.32 10.38
CA SER A 48 -27.26 -2.44 9.46
C SER A 48 -28.46 -3.19 8.87
N THR A 49 -29.63 -2.56 8.87
CA THR A 49 -30.80 -2.98 8.10
C THR A 49 -30.59 -2.82 6.59
N HIS A 50 -29.36 -2.96 6.11
CA HIS A 50 -28.98 -2.78 4.71
C HIS A 50 -28.58 -4.11 4.09
N ALA A 51 -29.56 -5.01 4.04
CA ALA A 51 -29.73 -5.87 2.89
C ALA A 51 -30.16 -5.00 1.69
N THR A 52 -29.24 -4.22 1.12
CA THR A 52 -29.29 -4.10 -0.34
C THR A 52 -28.71 -5.41 -0.83
N SER A 53 -29.45 -6.16 -1.64
CA SER A 53 -29.21 -7.59 -1.95
C SER A 53 -27.81 -7.93 -2.50
N ASN A 54 -26.94 -6.94 -2.74
CA ASN A 54 -25.70 -7.04 -3.50
C ASN A 54 -24.46 -6.51 -2.75
N LYS A 55 -24.52 -6.27 -1.43
CA LYS A 55 -23.37 -5.78 -0.64
C LYS A 55 -22.97 -6.77 0.44
N THR A 56 -21.70 -7.18 0.46
CA THR A 56 -21.14 -8.02 1.53
C THR A 56 -20.15 -7.19 2.37
N SER A 57 -20.37 -7.08 3.69
CA SER A 57 -19.40 -6.38 4.55
C SER A 57 -18.10 -7.18 4.66
N ARG A 58 -16.97 -6.51 4.43
CA ARG A 58 -15.61 -7.07 4.54
C ARG A 58 -14.85 -6.59 5.78
N GLY A 59 -15.21 -5.43 6.32
CA GLY A 59 -14.63 -4.87 7.54
C GLY A 59 -15.39 -3.61 7.97
N HIS A 60 -15.29 -3.24 9.23
CA HIS A 60 -15.80 -1.96 9.73
C HIS A 60 -15.04 -1.50 10.97
N GLU A 61 -14.97 -0.19 11.16
CA GLU A 61 -14.43 0.45 12.36
C GLU A 61 -15.26 1.67 12.72
N ARG A 62 -15.46 1.89 14.04
CA ARG A 62 -16.16 3.07 14.54
C ARG A 62 -15.18 4.05 15.14
N VAL A 63 -15.13 5.25 14.58
CA VAL A 63 -14.11 6.25 14.85
C VAL A 63 -14.76 7.61 15.14
N PHE A 64 -14.09 8.45 15.92
CA PHE A 64 -14.51 9.83 16.19
C PHE A 64 -13.69 10.77 15.32
N ILE A 65 -14.26 11.28 14.24
CA ILE A 65 -13.59 12.13 13.25
C ILE A 65 -14.50 13.32 12.96
N ASN A 66 -13.92 14.51 12.82
CA ASN A 66 -14.67 15.75 12.57
C ASN A 66 -15.79 16.01 13.58
N GLY A 67 -15.50 15.80 14.88
CA GLY A 67 -16.45 16.05 15.96
C GLY A 67 -17.65 15.09 16.01
N ALA A 68 -17.67 14.01 15.20
CA ALA A 68 -18.78 13.08 15.14
C ALA A 68 -18.31 11.61 15.17
N TRP A 69 -19.10 10.75 15.83
CA TRP A 69 -18.92 9.30 15.73
C TRP A 69 -19.41 8.80 14.39
N THR A 70 -18.49 8.27 13.58
CA THR A 70 -18.78 7.73 12.25
C THR A 70 -18.41 6.25 12.21
N THR A 71 -19.18 5.46 11.46
CA THR A 71 -18.81 4.08 11.14
C THR A 71 -18.25 4.03 9.73
N ILE A 72 -17.01 3.58 9.60
CA ILE A 72 -16.39 3.28 8.31
C ILE A 72 -16.63 1.80 8.03
N THR A 73 -17.06 1.45 6.82
CA THR A 73 -17.35 0.07 6.42
C THR A 73 -16.81 -0.19 5.04
N ALA A 74 -16.07 -1.29 4.89
CA ALA A 74 -15.68 -1.84 3.61
C ALA A 74 -16.80 -2.78 3.12
N PHE A 75 -17.36 -2.50 1.95
CA PHE A 75 -18.34 -3.33 1.28
C PHE A 75 -17.76 -3.89 -0.01
N ASP A 76 -17.90 -5.19 -0.17
CA ASP A 76 -17.75 -5.86 -1.45
C ASP A 76 -19.04 -5.70 -2.23
N ILE A 77 -18.97 -4.97 -3.34
CA ILE A 77 -20.09 -4.59 -4.19
C ILE A 77 -19.64 -4.62 -5.64
N SER A 78 -20.39 -5.32 -6.49
CA SER A 78 -20.15 -5.36 -7.94
C SER A 78 -18.73 -5.80 -8.34
N GLY A 79 -18.09 -6.70 -7.57
CA GLY A 79 -16.76 -7.23 -7.88
C GLY A 79 -15.59 -6.41 -7.35
N SER A 80 -15.83 -5.43 -6.49
CA SER A 80 -14.76 -4.65 -5.84
C SER A 80 -15.11 -4.34 -4.38
N VAL A 81 -14.09 -4.22 -3.53
CA VAL A 81 -14.23 -3.68 -2.18
C VAL A 81 -14.14 -2.17 -2.23
N LYS A 82 -15.15 -1.50 -1.66
CA LYS A 82 -15.26 -0.04 -1.58
C LYS A 82 -15.49 0.40 -0.14
N PHE A 83 -15.09 1.61 0.20
CA PHE A 83 -15.25 2.17 1.54
C PHE A 83 -16.44 3.11 1.60
N TRP A 84 -17.18 3.02 2.69
CA TRP A 84 -18.37 3.83 2.94
C TRP A 84 -18.31 4.37 4.37
N ARG A 85 -18.70 5.62 4.55
CA ARG A 85 -19.01 6.16 5.87
C ARG A 85 -20.51 6.05 6.10
N GLY A 86 -20.94 5.77 7.31
CA GLY A 86 -22.34 5.80 7.66
C GLY A 86 -22.61 6.20 9.10
N ASP A 87 -23.77 6.80 9.27
CA ASP A 87 -24.43 7.00 10.56
C ASP A 87 -25.71 6.15 10.63
N THR A 88 -26.58 6.41 11.60
CA THR A 88 -27.80 5.63 11.83
C THR A 88 -28.84 5.90 10.74
N GLY A 89 -28.62 5.39 9.52
CA GLY A 89 -29.60 5.39 8.45
C GLY A 89 -29.10 5.74 7.04
N ALA A 90 -27.91 6.33 6.90
CA ALA A 90 -27.35 6.68 5.60
C ALA A 90 -25.87 6.28 5.49
N TYR A 91 -25.49 5.74 4.32
CA TYR A 91 -24.10 5.51 3.96
C TYR A 91 -23.73 6.32 2.72
N THR A 92 -22.54 6.93 2.74
CA THR A 92 -21.94 7.65 1.61
C THR A 92 -20.64 6.96 1.24
N GLU A 93 -20.43 6.72 -0.07
CA GLU A 93 -19.17 6.17 -0.57
C GLU A 93 -18.04 7.15 -0.26
N ILE A 94 -16.90 6.62 0.16
CA ILE A 94 -15.67 7.38 0.38
C ILE A 94 -14.84 7.23 -0.89
N THR A 95 -14.51 8.36 -1.50
CA THR A 95 -13.68 8.47 -2.70
C THR A 95 -12.25 8.86 -2.34
N ASP A 96 -11.36 8.85 -3.32
CA ASP A 96 -10.05 9.48 -3.14
C ASP A 96 -10.14 11.02 -3.15
N GLU A 97 -8.98 11.70 -3.03
CA GLU A 97 -8.88 13.17 -2.98
C GLU A 97 -9.44 13.84 -4.24
N ASP A 98 -9.35 13.18 -5.39
CA ASP A 98 -9.82 13.71 -6.68
C ASP A 98 -11.28 13.35 -6.96
N SER A 99 -11.99 12.83 -5.95
CA SER A 99 -13.36 12.33 -6.07
C SER A 99 -13.52 11.16 -7.04
N ALA A 100 -12.43 10.46 -7.37
CA ALA A 100 -12.45 9.26 -8.17
C ALA A 100 -12.82 8.03 -7.32
N ALA A 101 -13.37 7.03 -7.99
CA ALA A 101 -13.82 5.81 -7.35
C ALA A 101 -12.62 4.99 -6.87
N PHE A 102 -12.52 4.78 -5.56
CA PHE A 102 -11.50 3.93 -4.97
C PHE A 102 -11.98 2.48 -4.89
N THR A 103 -11.17 1.53 -5.36
CA THR A 103 -11.52 0.10 -5.38
C THR A 103 -10.37 -0.78 -4.94
N TRP A 104 -10.71 -1.80 -4.14
CA TRP A 104 -9.84 -2.92 -3.77
C TRP A 104 -10.33 -4.23 -4.37
N THR A 105 -9.44 -5.21 -4.39
CA THR A 105 -9.70 -6.57 -4.84
C THR A 105 -10.80 -7.23 -4.00
N THR A 106 -11.76 -7.88 -4.67
CA THR A 106 -12.88 -8.60 -4.02
C THR A 106 -12.42 -9.85 -3.25
N GLY A 107 -13.27 -10.36 -2.36
CA GLY A 107 -13.05 -11.65 -1.69
C GLY A 107 -12.18 -11.61 -0.43
N THR A 108 -11.51 -10.51 -0.13
CA THR A 108 -10.66 -10.36 1.06
C THR A 108 -11.39 -9.64 2.20
N ASN A 109 -11.09 -10.04 3.44
CA ASN A 109 -11.56 -9.31 4.62
C ASN A 109 -10.68 -8.08 4.83
N VAL A 110 -11.29 -6.98 5.29
CA VAL A 110 -10.57 -5.76 5.59
C VAL A 110 -10.41 -5.63 7.09
N GLU A 111 -9.16 -5.57 7.54
CA GLU A 111 -8.84 -5.15 8.88
C GLU A 111 -8.75 -3.64 8.95
N MET A 112 -9.43 -3.04 9.93
CA MET A 112 -9.43 -1.60 10.15
C MET A 112 -9.00 -1.31 11.58
N VAL A 113 -8.25 -0.23 11.77
CA VAL A 113 -7.87 0.26 13.09
C VAL A 113 -7.95 1.79 13.12
N ALA A 114 -8.61 2.33 14.13
CA ALA A 114 -8.63 3.75 14.39
C ALA A 114 -7.29 4.21 14.98
N PHE A 115 -6.69 5.24 14.40
CA PHE A 115 -5.47 5.88 14.87
C PHE A 115 -5.68 7.39 14.94
N GLY A 116 -6.08 7.87 16.13
CA GLY A 116 -6.50 9.27 16.31
C GLY A 116 -7.73 9.60 15.49
N ASP A 117 -7.59 10.57 14.59
CA ASP A 117 -8.61 11.06 13.66
C ASP A 117 -8.59 10.37 12.29
N LYS A 118 -7.91 9.22 12.19
CA LYS A 118 -7.76 8.44 10.95
C LYS A 118 -8.11 6.98 11.17
N VAL A 119 -8.35 6.25 10.07
CA VAL A 119 -8.55 4.80 10.06
C VAL A 119 -7.57 4.19 9.07
N LEU A 120 -6.68 3.33 9.57
CA LEU A 120 -5.81 2.51 8.74
C LEU A 120 -6.56 1.24 8.34
N CYS A 121 -6.53 0.89 7.06
CA CYS A 121 -7.16 -0.31 6.52
C CYS A 121 -6.13 -1.19 5.80
N VAL A 122 -6.20 -2.50 6.01
CA VAL A 122 -5.38 -3.51 5.32
C VAL A 122 -6.20 -4.76 4.98
N ASN A 123 -5.89 -5.45 3.89
CA ASN A 123 -6.54 -6.73 3.54
C ASN A 123 -5.56 -7.84 3.10
N GLY A 124 -4.25 -7.56 3.12
CA GLY A 124 -3.20 -8.51 2.74
C GLY A 124 -3.09 -8.79 1.23
N THR A 125 -3.76 -8.01 0.39
CA THR A 125 -3.70 -8.16 -1.08
C THR A 125 -3.48 -6.82 -1.76
N ASP A 126 -4.29 -5.82 -1.41
CA ASP A 126 -4.17 -4.46 -1.93
C ASP A 126 -3.25 -3.61 -1.02
N LYS A 127 -2.74 -2.50 -1.56
CA LYS A 127 -1.92 -1.54 -0.80
C LYS A 127 -2.67 -1.02 0.43
N PRO A 128 -2.05 -0.93 1.61
CA PRO A 128 -2.66 -0.33 2.79
C PRO A 128 -3.18 1.09 2.51
N VAL A 129 -4.36 1.42 3.03
CA VAL A 129 -4.96 2.77 2.85
C VAL A 129 -5.23 3.43 4.19
N VAL A 130 -5.23 4.75 4.17
CA VAL A 130 -5.69 5.60 5.26
C VAL A 130 -6.99 6.29 4.86
N ILE A 131 -7.93 6.32 5.80
CA ILE A 131 -9.17 7.08 5.69
C ILE A 131 -9.14 8.20 6.73
N TYR A 132 -9.35 9.43 6.30
CA TYR A 132 -9.36 10.62 7.16
C TYR A 132 -10.41 11.61 6.68
N TYR A 133 -10.59 12.69 7.44
CA TYR A 133 -11.48 13.79 7.07
C TYR A 133 -10.67 15.06 6.86
N ASP A 134 -10.95 15.74 5.75
CA ASP A 134 -10.48 17.08 5.46
C ASP A 134 -11.68 18.00 5.13
N SER A 135 -12.00 18.18 3.85
CA SER A 135 -13.28 18.79 3.40
C SER A 135 -14.40 17.76 3.22
N ALA A 136 -14.02 16.48 3.04
CA ALA A 136 -14.88 15.30 3.03
C ALA A 136 -14.11 14.12 3.64
N PHE A 137 -14.77 12.96 3.76
CA PHE A 137 -14.05 11.71 4.02
C PHE A 137 -13.33 11.29 2.75
N ILE A 138 -12.06 10.94 2.90
CA ILE A 138 -11.16 10.61 1.80
C ILE A 138 -10.49 9.27 2.13
N VAL A 139 -10.33 8.40 1.12
CA VAL A 139 -9.51 7.19 1.18
C VAL A 139 -8.28 7.36 0.29
N LYS A 140 -7.10 7.01 0.80
CA LYS A 140 -5.85 7.16 0.05
C LYS A 140 -4.85 6.09 0.42
N ASP A 141 -4.01 5.69 -0.54
CA ASP A 141 -2.89 4.79 -0.28
C ASP A 141 -1.93 5.37 0.77
N LEU A 142 -1.54 4.55 1.73
CA LEU A 142 -0.69 4.96 2.85
C LEU A 142 0.69 5.46 2.37
N GLU A 143 1.20 4.89 1.27
CA GLU A 143 2.51 5.21 0.69
C GLU A 143 2.62 6.69 0.31
N GLN A 144 1.52 7.35 -0.06
CA GLN A 144 1.57 8.77 -0.47
C GLN A 144 1.93 9.72 0.69
N TYR A 145 1.75 9.29 1.95
CA TYR A 145 2.13 10.07 3.12
C TYR A 145 3.49 9.69 3.70
N ASP A 146 4.17 8.68 3.15
CA ASP A 146 5.56 8.42 3.50
C ASP A 146 6.47 9.45 2.80
N VAL A 147 6.51 10.66 3.36
CA VAL A 147 7.33 11.78 2.88
C VAL A 147 8.76 11.75 3.41
N ARG A 148 9.19 10.63 4.00
CA ARG A 148 10.56 10.52 4.53
C ARG A 148 11.53 10.51 3.36
N THR A 149 12.38 11.52 3.29
CA THR A 149 13.56 11.50 2.44
C THR A 149 14.53 10.46 2.99
N ARG A 150 14.89 9.48 2.16
CA ARG A 150 15.94 8.52 2.46
C ARG A 150 17.31 9.17 2.30
N GLY A 151 18.23 8.83 3.17
CA GLY A 151 19.62 9.29 3.07
C GLY A 151 20.26 8.79 1.78
N ASN A 152 21.25 9.53 1.30
CA ASN A 152 22.09 9.13 0.16
C ASN A 152 22.89 7.85 0.45
N ASP A 153 23.03 7.47 1.71
CA ASP A 153 23.63 6.23 2.15
C ASP A 153 22.67 5.02 2.13
N GLU A 154 21.38 5.22 1.79
CA GLU A 154 20.36 4.17 1.75
C GLU A 154 20.04 3.66 0.33
N TRP A 155 20.68 4.23 -0.69
CA TRP A 155 20.52 3.82 -2.08
C TRP A 155 21.79 4.02 -2.90
N TYR A 156 21.85 3.31 -4.01
CA TYR A 156 23.01 3.16 -4.85
C TYR A 156 22.60 3.13 -6.31
N ALA A 157 23.41 3.70 -7.19
CA ALA A 157 23.21 3.62 -8.62
C ALA A 157 24.53 3.53 -9.36
N GLY A 158 24.49 2.99 -10.57
CA GLY A 158 25.67 2.95 -11.42
C GLY A 158 25.32 2.61 -12.85
N GLN A 159 26.34 2.71 -13.69
CA GLN A 159 26.25 2.53 -15.12
C GLN A 159 26.61 1.09 -15.48
N TRP A 160 25.89 0.55 -16.47
CA TRP A 160 26.21 -0.72 -17.10
C TRP A 160 26.64 -0.47 -18.53
N ASP A 161 27.87 -0.86 -18.86
CA ASP A 161 28.44 -0.84 -20.19
C ASP A 161 28.84 -2.28 -20.58
N ASP A 162 28.10 -2.86 -21.51
CA ASP A 162 28.27 -4.25 -21.97
C ASP A 162 29.61 -4.45 -22.72
N SER A 163 30.31 -3.36 -23.02
CA SER A 163 31.58 -3.36 -23.74
C SER A 163 32.82 -3.20 -22.84
N GLU A 164 32.63 -2.83 -21.57
CA GLU A 164 33.73 -2.58 -20.63
C GLU A 164 34.05 -3.76 -19.70
N THR A 165 35.15 -3.66 -18.96
CA THR A 165 35.52 -4.62 -17.91
C THR A 165 36.17 -3.87 -16.75
N PRO A 166 35.52 -3.76 -15.59
CA PRO A 166 34.21 -4.34 -15.26
C PRO A 166 33.06 -3.69 -16.05
N GLU A 167 32.04 -4.47 -16.39
CA GLU A 167 30.83 -4.00 -17.11
C GLU A 167 30.01 -3.03 -16.26
N PHE A 168 30.13 -3.11 -14.94
CA PHE A 168 29.46 -2.22 -13.99
C PHE A 168 30.42 -1.21 -13.38
N VAL A 169 30.04 0.06 -13.41
CA VAL A 169 30.75 1.17 -12.77
C VAL A 169 29.83 1.82 -11.73
N ASP A 170 30.32 1.93 -10.51
CA ASP A 170 29.69 2.74 -9.46
C ASP A 170 29.64 4.19 -9.89
N ASP A 171 28.45 4.75 -9.97
CA ASP A 171 28.25 6.14 -10.30
C ASP A 171 27.23 6.82 -9.38
N THR A 172 27.23 6.37 -8.13
CA THR A 172 26.25 6.81 -7.13
C THR A 172 26.41 8.29 -6.79
N THR A 173 27.64 8.79 -6.82
CA THR A 173 27.92 10.20 -6.51
C THR A 173 27.25 11.12 -7.52
N ASP A 174 27.42 10.82 -8.81
CA ASP A 174 26.86 11.63 -9.89
C ASP A 174 25.34 11.47 -9.95
N ALA A 175 24.82 10.26 -9.75
CA ALA A 175 23.38 10.00 -9.63
C ALA A 175 22.71 10.79 -8.48
N GLN A 176 23.45 11.04 -7.40
CA GLN A 176 23.00 11.79 -6.21
C GLN A 176 23.24 13.29 -6.32
N SER A 177 24.04 13.71 -7.29
CA SER A 177 24.42 15.09 -7.50
C SER A 177 23.24 15.88 -8.05
N THR A 178 23.13 17.13 -7.61
CA THR A 178 22.18 18.11 -8.18
C THR A 178 22.87 19.12 -9.10
N THR A 179 24.19 18.95 -9.28
CA THR A 179 25.06 19.90 -9.97
C THR A 179 25.91 19.27 -11.05
N GLU A 180 26.07 17.95 -11.02
CA GLU A 180 26.76 17.18 -12.07
C GLU A 180 25.71 16.53 -12.98
N ASN A 181 25.98 16.53 -14.29
CA ASN A 181 25.04 16.15 -15.35
C ASN A 181 25.56 14.92 -16.13
N ASP A 182 26.25 14.01 -15.46
CA ASP A 182 27.07 12.95 -16.04
C ASP A 182 26.62 11.51 -15.71
N PHE A 183 25.52 11.33 -14.97
CA PHE A 183 24.92 10.01 -14.83
C PHE A 183 24.31 9.52 -16.15
N ALA A 184 25.09 8.80 -16.94
CA ALA A 184 24.67 8.25 -18.22
C ALA A 184 23.73 7.07 -17.99
N ILE A 185 22.46 7.23 -18.40
CA ILE A 185 21.43 6.20 -18.26
C ILE A 185 21.47 5.15 -19.39
N ALA A 186 22.16 5.44 -20.49
CA ALA A 186 22.39 4.57 -21.63
C ALA A 186 23.49 5.18 -22.51
N THR A 187 24.11 4.36 -23.37
CA THR A 187 25.02 4.84 -24.42
C THR A 187 24.49 4.47 -25.82
N ALA A 188 25.32 4.65 -26.85
CA ALA A 188 25.00 4.19 -28.21
C ALA A 188 25.24 2.67 -28.42
N THR A 189 25.78 1.97 -27.41
CA THR A 189 26.02 0.53 -27.44
C THR A 189 24.77 -0.22 -27.00
N ASN A 190 24.48 -1.34 -27.67
CA ASN A 190 23.37 -2.20 -27.27
C ASN A 190 23.66 -2.84 -25.91
N ASN A 191 22.60 -3.05 -25.13
CA ASN A 191 22.62 -3.64 -23.78
C ASN A 191 23.21 -2.74 -22.67
N ASP A 192 23.64 -1.53 -22.99
CA ASP A 192 24.01 -0.55 -21.97
C ASP A 192 22.80 -0.04 -21.21
N GLY A 193 23.02 0.39 -19.97
CA GLY A 193 21.96 0.90 -19.13
C GLY A 193 22.46 1.37 -17.78
N PHE A 194 21.60 1.28 -16.79
CA PHE A 194 21.92 1.67 -15.43
C PHE A 194 21.22 0.74 -14.43
N TYR A 195 21.76 0.68 -13.23
CA TYR A 195 21.14 0.01 -12.11
C TYR A 195 20.80 1.00 -11.00
N VAL A 196 19.72 0.70 -10.29
CA VAL A 196 19.34 1.37 -9.05
C VAL A 196 19.04 0.32 -8.00
N ALA A 197 19.66 0.47 -6.84
CA ALA A 197 19.48 -0.41 -5.71
C ALA A 197 19.22 0.40 -4.44
N GLY A 198 18.50 -0.18 -3.48
CA GLY A 198 18.18 0.48 -2.22
C GLY A 198 18.08 -0.53 -1.08
N VAL A 199 18.32 -0.05 0.15
CA VAL A 199 18.13 -0.86 1.36
C VAL A 199 16.65 -1.18 1.58
N ALA A 200 15.77 -0.24 1.20
CA ALA A 200 14.33 -0.42 1.25
C ALA A 200 13.78 -0.80 -0.13
N PRO A 201 12.74 -1.65 -0.20
CA PRO A 201 11.97 -1.82 -1.42
C PRO A 201 11.37 -0.50 -1.87
N PHE A 202 11.39 -0.25 -3.18
CA PHE A 202 10.77 0.88 -3.85
C PHE A 202 9.84 0.38 -4.97
N THR A 203 8.99 1.25 -5.49
CA THR A 203 8.07 0.95 -6.62
C THR A 203 8.23 1.92 -7.77
N LYS A 204 9.05 2.95 -7.58
CA LYS A 204 9.18 4.08 -8.49
C LYS A 204 10.61 4.59 -8.49
N VAL A 205 11.13 4.81 -9.70
CA VAL A 205 12.37 5.54 -9.96
C VAL A 205 12.01 6.75 -10.80
N THR A 206 12.53 7.92 -10.44
CA THR A 206 12.34 9.14 -11.21
C THR A 206 13.70 9.72 -11.57
N LEU A 207 14.04 9.69 -12.85
CA LEU A 207 15.22 10.32 -13.40
C LEU A 207 14.88 11.80 -13.62
N LYS A 208 15.65 12.69 -12.99
CA LYS A 208 15.43 14.14 -13.08
C LYS A 208 16.12 14.70 -14.32
N GLY A 209 15.40 15.48 -15.13
CA GLY A 209 15.99 16.14 -16.31
C GLY A 209 16.63 15.18 -17.32
N ALA A 210 16.08 13.97 -17.48
CA ALA A 210 16.65 13.00 -18.42
C ALA A 210 16.46 13.49 -19.86
N THR A 211 17.56 13.48 -20.63
CA THR A 211 17.62 13.89 -22.03
C THR A 211 17.01 12.83 -22.95
N ASP A 212 16.74 13.21 -24.20
CA ASP A 212 16.27 12.27 -25.21
C ASP A 212 17.38 11.28 -25.59
N LEU A 213 17.04 10.00 -25.65
CA LEU A 213 17.98 8.93 -26.02
C LEU A 213 17.94 8.62 -27.54
N GLY A 214 17.12 9.35 -28.31
CA GLY A 214 16.99 9.20 -29.76
C GLY A 214 15.87 8.24 -30.21
N ALA A 215 15.68 8.16 -31.53
CA ALA A 215 14.42 7.71 -32.14
C ALA A 215 14.13 6.20 -32.12
N THR A 216 14.98 5.34 -31.55
CA THR A 216 14.76 3.87 -31.55
C THR A 216 15.40 3.21 -30.34
N ILE A 217 14.85 3.50 -29.16
CA ILE A 217 15.27 2.84 -27.91
C ILE A 217 14.24 1.78 -27.53
N VAL A 218 14.75 0.58 -27.28
CA VAL A 218 14.00 -0.52 -26.65
C VAL A 218 14.69 -0.82 -25.33
N ALA A 219 14.06 -0.42 -24.23
CA ALA A 219 14.55 -0.68 -22.88
C ALA A 219 13.92 -1.96 -22.33
N THR A 220 14.74 -2.79 -21.69
CA THR A 220 14.29 -3.92 -20.87
C THR A 220 14.37 -3.50 -19.41
N TYR A 221 13.35 -3.81 -18.63
CA TYR A 221 13.31 -3.51 -17.20
C TYR A 221 13.31 -4.81 -16.43
N GLU A 222 14.27 -4.95 -15.52
CA GLU A 222 14.48 -6.18 -14.77
C GLU A 222 14.77 -5.87 -13.30
N TYR A 223 14.55 -6.87 -12.45
CA TYR A 223 14.97 -6.85 -11.06
C TYR A 223 15.87 -8.05 -10.77
N TYR A 224 16.81 -7.88 -9.84
CA TYR A 224 17.66 -8.97 -9.39
C TYR A 224 16.92 -9.83 -8.36
N ALA A 225 16.54 -11.05 -8.75
CA ALA A 225 15.72 -11.93 -7.95
C ALA A 225 16.51 -12.63 -6.83
N GLY A 226 15.80 -13.08 -5.79
CA GLY A 226 16.38 -13.80 -4.64
C GLY A 226 17.23 -15.03 -5.00
N ASN A 227 16.95 -15.66 -6.15
CA ASN A 227 17.67 -16.80 -6.70
C ASN A 227 18.95 -16.42 -7.49
N GLY A 228 19.30 -15.12 -7.57
CA GLY A 228 20.50 -14.63 -8.24
C GLY A 228 20.37 -14.43 -9.75
N THR A 229 19.15 -14.31 -10.29
CA THR A 229 18.90 -14.08 -11.72
C THR A 229 18.17 -12.77 -11.97
N TRP A 230 18.49 -12.08 -13.07
CA TRP A 230 17.67 -10.98 -13.58
C TRP A 230 16.32 -11.50 -14.07
N THR A 231 15.25 -10.82 -13.67
CA THR A 231 13.86 -11.19 -14.02
C THR A 231 13.12 -9.95 -14.49
N ALA A 232 12.37 -10.07 -15.59
CA ALA A 232 11.59 -8.97 -16.14
C ALA A 232 10.57 -8.43 -15.13
N VAL A 233 10.48 -7.10 -15.02
CA VAL A 233 9.45 -6.41 -14.24
C VAL A 233 8.31 -5.97 -15.14
N THR A 234 7.07 -6.08 -14.66
CA THR A 234 5.90 -5.49 -15.33
C THR A 234 5.72 -4.05 -14.87
N LEU A 235 5.87 -3.10 -15.78
CA LEU A 235 5.70 -1.69 -15.48
C LEU A 235 4.23 -1.29 -15.36
N VAL A 236 3.95 -0.42 -14.40
CA VAL A 236 2.72 0.37 -14.27
C VAL A 236 2.84 1.62 -15.15
N THR A 237 3.99 2.28 -15.10
CA THR A 237 4.30 3.46 -15.93
C THR A 237 5.61 3.22 -16.66
N THR A 238 5.53 3.20 -18.00
CA THR A 238 6.71 3.11 -18.88
C THR A 238 7.17 4.51 -19.27
N PRO A 239 8.45 4.87 -19.07
CA PRO A 239 8.96 6.16 -19.49
C PRO A 239 9.04 6.26 -21.02
N ASP A 240 8.87 7.48 -21.54
CA ASP A 240 9.09 7.79 -22.96
C ASP A 240 10.54 8.28 -23.15
N TRP A 241 11.39 7.48 -23.77
CA TRP A 241 12.80 7.81 -23.99
C TRP A 241 13.06 8.72 -25.21
N ILE A 242 12.03 9.02 -25.99
CA ILE A 242 12.15 9.76 -27.27
C ILE A 242 11.71 11.22 -27.12
N ALA A 243 10.90 11.52 -26.09
CA ALA A 243 10.48 12.89 -25.81
C ALA A 243 11.67 13.79 -25.42
N ALA A 244 11.49 15.11 -25.59
CA ALA A 244 12.46 16.12 -25.15
C ALA A 244 12.72 16.05 -23.64
N GLU A 245 13.86 16.62 -23.21
CA GLU A 245 14.33 16.60 -21.82
C GLU A 245 13.21 16.88 -20.80
N ALA A 246 12.95 15.90 -19.93
CA ALA A 246 12.06 16.06 -18.79
C ALA A 246 12.28 14.93 -17.77
N ASP A 247 11.60 15.01 -16.63
CA ASP A 247 11.59 13.92 -15.67
C ASP A 247 11.04 12.63 -16.32
N ARG A 248 11.70 11.51 -16.07
CA ARG A 248 11.28 10.18 -16.55
C ARG A 248 10.96 9.30 -15.37
N THR A 249 9.73 8.81 -15.33
CA THR A 249 9.26 7.93 -14.26
C THR A 249 9.20 6.49 -14.76
N ILE A 250 9.83 5.59 -14.02
CA ILE A 250 9.68 4.15 -14.12
C ILE A 250 8.90 3.74 -12.87
N GLU A 251 7.72 3.15 -13.05
CA GLU A 251 6.89 2.70 -11.94
C GLU A 251 6.44 1.26 -12.17
N PHE A 252 6.42 0.46 -11.11
CA PHE A 252 6.08 -0.96 -11.15
C PHE A 252 5.51 -1.42 -9.80
N ASN A 253 4.83 -2.56 -9.81
CA ASN A 253 4.42 -3.22 -8.58
C ASN A 253 5.58 -4.00 -7.97
N ILE A 254 5.70 -4.01 -6.64
CA ILE A 254 6.71 -4.82 -5.94
C ILE A 254 6.53 -6.28 -6.37
N PRO A 255 7.56 -6.91 -6.97
CA PRO A 255 7.49 -8.33 -7.32
C PRO A 255 7.39 -9.17 -6.04
N LEU A 256 6.37 -10.02 -5.96
CA LEU A 256 6.17 -10.96 -4.85
C LEU A 256 6.34 -12.40 -5.33
N ASP A 257 6.90 -13.25 -4.47
CA ASP A 257 6.99 -14.68 -4.73
C ASP A 257 5.64 -15.39 -4.47
N SER A 258 5.59 -16.70 -4.70
CA SER A 258 4.38 -17.50 -4.48
C SER A 258 3.87 -17.53 -3.03
N ALA A 259 4.72 -17.14 -2.06
CA ALA A 259 4.37 -17.03 -0.65
C ALA A 259 3.99 -15.60 -0.24
N GLY A 260 4.00 -14.64 -1.17
CA GLY A 260 3.73 -13.23 -0.90
C GLY A 260 4.90 -12.48 -0.26
N ALA A 261 6.11 -13.07 -0.26
CA ALA A 261 7.32 -12.40 0.19
C ALA A 261 7.96 -11.63 -0.98
N LEU A 262 8.87 -10.71 -0.66
CA LEU A 262 9.62 -9.93 -1.64
C LEU A 262 10.42 -10.87 -2.58
N ALA A 263 10.19 -10.79 -3.89
CA ALA A 263 10.88 -11.65 -4.85
C ALA A 263 12.26 -11.12 -5.27
N TRP A 264 12.50 -9.82 -5.11
CA TRP A 264 13.79 -9.21 -5.44
C TRP A 264 14.74 -9.19 -4.23
N LYS A 265 16.04 -9.05 -4.48
CA LYS A 265 17.04 -8.82 -3.43
C LYS A 265 17.14 -7.34 -3.09
N LYS A 266 17.46 -7.04 -1.83
CA LYS A 266 17.77 -5.68 -1.38
C LYS A 266 19.27 -5.42 -1.51
N TRP A 267 19.63 -4.15 -1.60
CA TRP A 267 21.03 -3.75 -1.50
C TRP A 267 21.57 -4.10 -0.10
N GLY A 268 22.77 -4.67 -0.04
CA GLY A 268 23.37 -5.23 1.17
C GLY A 268 23.09 -6.72 1.42
N ASP A 269 22.15 -7.35 0.70
CA ASP A 269 21.94 -8.81 0.72
C ASP A 269 22.84 -9.54 -0.31
N VAL A 270 23.62 -8.78 -1.08
CA VAL A 270 24.64 -9.22 -2.03
C VAL A 270 25.96 -8.64 -1.54
N ASP A 271 26.90 -9.50 -1.16
CA ASP A 271 28.31 -9.14 -1.28
C ASP A 271 28.60 -8.92 -2.77
N PRO A 272 29.33 -7.85 -3.14
CA PRO A 272 29.64 -7.52 -4.54
C PRO A 272 30.37 -8.64 -5.28
#